data_AF-A0A327YEH1-F1
#
_entry.id   AF-A0A327YEH1-F1
#
_cell.length_a   1.000
_cell.length_b   1.000
_cell.length_c   1.000
_cell.angle_alpha   90.00
_cell.angle_beta   90.00
_cell.angle_gamma   90.00
#
_symmetry.space_group_name_H-M   'P 1'
#
loop_
_entity.id
_entity.type
_entity.pdbx_description
1 polymer ?
#
loop_
_entity_poly.entity_id
_entity_poly.type
_entity_poly.pdbx_seq_one_letter_code
_entity_poly.pdbx_strand_id
1 'polypeptide(L)'
;MLNENAYRDSVRERDLDNFLVEELSSSDDFRDWLLSRITTDFLPPRSSDIRLRKSPVRASLDGRQTDVELGWFSGGEQLACLLLESKIADDFQTGQAESYLSEVQAQLCKLGPKRAAAVLVAPAGKMASLQHNGAFAADVTIEEIIAFLESRLDDLEEGELSRRLSVRIELLEALAGKRASSGWVASTVAEKKDFAIAYEQLASAILPDARVRPSTNGPQAITRIFEGMNIPALPGMRLRHEFGNQVAWKYTNVQFPHRASQVEVVRSSALLRGTPYQVEAAGQSLSIRARTPGVNPMRPFEEERDKVEAGLIATRDLLAWIRANAAEIARLIENH
;
A
#
# COMPACT_ATOMS: atom_id res chain seq x y z
N MET A 1 26.93 5.42 21.79
CA MET A 1 27.03 5.72 20.35
C MET A 1 25.62 5.73 19.81
N LEU A 2 25.11 6.90 19.46
CA LEU A 2 23.81 7.01 18.79
C LEU A 2 23.96 6.35 17.43
N ASN A 3 23.06 5.42 17.13
CA ASN A 3 23.04 4.67 15.89
C ASN A 3 22.81 5.69 14.75
N GLU A 4 23.82 6.00 13.92
CA GLU A 4 23.69 6.94 12.78
C GLU A 4 22.58 6.51 11.80
N ASN A 5 22.15 5.25 11.86
CA ASN A 5 21.01 4.73 11.13
C ASN A 5 19.62 5.10 11.70
N ALA A 6 19.53 5.80 12.84
CA ALA A 6 18.25 6.14 13.47
C ALA A 6 17.50 7.30 12.79
N TYR A 7 18.16 8.04 11.88
CA TYR A 7 17.57 9.18 11.17
C TYR A 7 17.15 8.86 9.72
N ARG A 8 17.16 7.59 9.31
CA ARG A 8 17.00 7.18 7.92
C ARG A 8 15.65 6.50 7.70
N ASP A 9 14.67 7.28 7.26
CA ASP A 9 13.33 6.78 6.94
C ASP A 9 13.32 6.03 5.60
N SER A 10 12.47 5.01 5.53
CA SER A 10 12.17 4.26 4.30
C SER A 10 11.49 5.16 3.27
N VAL A 11 12.04 5.29 2.06
CA VAL A 11 11.36 5.99 0.94
C VAL A 11 10.27 5.11 0.30
N ARG A 12 9.16 5.72 -0.13
CA ARG A 12 7.97 5.07 -0.67
C ARG A 12 7.45 5.78 -1.93
N GLU A 13 6.56 5.13 -2.66
CA GLU A 13 5.85 5.69 -3.84
C GLU A 13 5.20 7.06 -3.54
N ARG A 14 4.64 7.23 -2.35
CA ARG A 14 4.07 8.52 -1.91
C ARG A 14 5.06 9.68 -1.88
N ASP A 15 6.34 9.39 -1.67
CA ASP A 15 7.40 10.41 -1.63
C ASP A 15 7.70 10.92 -3.06
N LEU A 16 7.61 10.04 -4.06
CA LEU A 16 7.63 10.44 -5.47
C LEU A 16 6.43 11.33 -5.81
N ASP A 17 5.23 10.95 -5.37
CA ASP A 17 4.04 11.78 -5.62
C ASP A 17 4.16 13.16 -4.97
N ASN A 18 4.71 13.24 -3.75
CA ASN A 18 4.95 14.51 -3.06
C ASN A 18 5.97 15.37 -3.82
N PHE A 19 7.06 14.76 -4.27
CA PHE A 19 8.06 15.42 -5.11
C PHE A 19 7.43 15.97 -6.40
N LEU A 20 6.65 15.15 -7.12
CA LEU A 20 6.00 15.56 -8.36
C LEU A 20 5.01 16.71 -8.14
N VAL A 21 4.21 16.65 -7.07
CA VAL A 21 3.30 17.74 -6.67
C VAL A 21 4.07 19.03 -6.44
N GLU A 22 5.17 18.98 -5.69
CA GLU A 22 5.97 20.15 -5.36
C GLU A 22 6.65 20.73 -6.61
N GLU A 23 7.34 19.93 -7.41
CA GLU A 23 8.06 20.42 -8.59
C GLU A 23 7.12 20.94 -9.68
N LEU A 24 6.01 20.24 -9.96
CA LEU A 24 5.06 20.70 -10.98
C LEU A 24 4.34 22.01 -10.61
N SER A 25 4.19 22.26 -9.31
CA SER A 25 3.57 23.49 -8.80
C SER A 25 4.55 24.65 -8.66
N SER A 26 5.83 24.38 -8.36
CA SER A 26 6.80 25.41 -7.98
C SER A 26 7.91 25.67 -9.00
N SER A 27 8.06 24.82 -10.02
CA SER A 27 9.15 24.89 -10.99
C SER A 27 8.61 24.88 -12.42
N ASP A 28 8.56 26.07 -13.03
CA ASP A 28 8.17 26.23 -14.44
C ASP A 28 9.10 25.45 -15.37
N ASP A 29 10.42 25.47 -15.10
CA ASP A 29 11.42 24.72 -15.86
C ASP A 29 11.13 23.21 -15.86
N PHE A 30 10.81 22.65 -14.69
CA PHE A 30 10.50 21.22 -14.56
C PHE A 30 9.21 20.87 -15.31
N ARG A 31 8.20 21.72 -15.19
CA ARG A 31 6.93 21.53 -15.87
C ARG A 31 7.11 21.59 -17.39
N ASP A 32 7.85 22.57 -17.90
CA ASP A 32 8.11 22.70 -19.33
C ASP A 32 8.94 21.52 -19.87
N TRP A 33 9.93 21.07 -19.11
CA TRP A 33 10.68 19.85 -19.42
C TRP A 33 9.80 18.60 -19.47
N LEU A 34 8.91 18.41 -18.50
CA LEU A 34 8.00 17.26 -18.50
C LEU A 34 7.03 17.33 -19.69
N LEU A 35 6.45 18.51 -19.93
CA LEU A 35 5.54 18.75 -21.04
C LEU A 35 6.22 18.51 -22.40
N SER A 36 7.53 18.80 -22.52
CA SER A 36 8.30 18.55 -23.74
C SER A 36 8.37 17.07 -24.12
N ARG A 37 8.07 16.14 -23.19
CA ARG A 37 8.04 14.69 -23.44
C ARG A 37 6.70 14.20 -24.00
N ILE A 38 5.64 15.01 -23.95
CA ILE A 38 4.26 14.61 -24.32
C ILE A 38 3.63 15.48 -25.41
N THR A 39 4.37 16.42 -26.00
CA THR A 39 3.82 17.51 -26.85
C THR A 39 3.05 17.05 -28.09
N THR A 40 3.26 15.82 -28.56
CA THR A 40 2.57 15.28 -29.74
C THR A 40 1.10 14.98 -29.44
N ASP A 41 0.83 14.43 -28.24
CA ASP A 41 -0.48 13.91 -27.84
C ASP A 41 -1.22 14.84 -26.88
N PHE A 42 -0.50 15.78 -26.27
CA PHE A 42 -1.03 16.74 -25.31
C PHE A 42 -0.65 18.18 -25.65
N LEU A 43 -1.65 19.04 -25.78
CA LEU A 43 -1.50 20.47 -26.06
C LEU A 43 -2.26 21.27 -24.99
N PRO A 44 -1.61 21.68 -23.89
CA PRO A 44 -2.25 22.51 -22.89
C PRO A 44 -2.45 23.95 -23.39
N PRO A 45 -3.40 24.71 -22.83
CA PRO A 45 -3.53 26.14 -23.10
C PRO A 45 -2.29 26.91 -22.61
N ARG A 46 -1.85 27.92 -23.37
CA ARG A 46 -0.63 28.70 -23.07
C ARG A 46 -0.77 29.68 -21.90
N SER A 47 -1.99 30.06 -21.53
CA SER A 47 -2.25 31.05 -20.48
C SER A 47 -3.48 30.64 -19.70
N SER A 48 -3.25 29.93 -18.60
CA SER A 48 -4.30 29.42 -17.72
C SER A 48 -3.75 29.18 -16.34
N ASP A 49 -4.64 29.23 -15.35
CA ASP A 49 -4.34 28.89 -13.97
C ASP A 49 -4.06 27.39 -13.88
N ILE A 50 -2.89 27.01 -13.34
CA ILE A 50 -2.49 25.62 -13.22
C ILE A 50 -2.76 25.18 -11.78
N ARG A 51 -3.56 24.12 -11.63
CA ARG A 51 -3.90 23.54 -10.33
C ARG A 51 -3.52 22.09 -10.29
N LEU A 52 -3.17 21.62 -9.11
CA LEU A 52 -2.67 20.27 -8.91
C LEU A 52 -3.50 19.58 -7.83
N ARG A 53 -3.87 18.32 -8.07
CA ARG A 53 -4.57 17.47 -7.10
C ARG A 53 -3.81 16.17 -6.91
N LYS A 54 -3.57 15.83 -5.65
CA LYS A 54 -3.03 14.52 -5.27
C LYS A 54 -4.17 13.54 -5.00
N SER A 55 -4.05 12.32 -5.49
CA SER A 55 -5.01 11.24 -5.29
C SER A 55 -6.47 11.56 -5.67
N PRO A 56 -6.77 12.26 -6.79
CA PRO A 56 -8.16 12.47 -7.19
C PRO A 56 -8.83 11.12 -7.50
N VAL A 57 -10.09 11.01 -7.08
CA VAL A 57 -10.96 9.91 -7.48
C VAL A 57 -11.17 10.01 -8.99
N ARG A 58 -10.89 8.93 -9.73
CA ARG A 58 -11.10 8.86 -11.17
C ARG A 58 -12.58 9.01 -11.51
N ALA A 59 -12.87 9.47 -12.72
CA ALA A 59 -14.25 9.51 -13.21
C ALA A 59 -14.81 8.10 -13.47
N SER A 60 -13.94 7.09 -13.59
CA SER A 60 -14.32 5.69 -13.66
C SER A 60 -15.10 5.21 -12.43
N LEU A 61 -16.13 4.39 -12.67
CA LEU A 61 -17.03 3.83 -11.64
C LEU A 61 -16.36 2.84 -10.67
N ASP A 62 -15.07 2.54 -10.85
CA ASP A 62 -14.31 1.59 -10.04
C ASP A 62 -13.72 2.20 -8.75
N GLY A 63 -13.89 3.52 -8.54
CA GLY A 63 -13.47 4.22 -7.32
C GLY A 63 -11.94 4.28 -7.14
N ARG A 64 -11.17 3.97 -8.19
CA ARG A 64 -9.71 4.06 -8.18
C ARG A 64 -9.26 5.53 -8.21
N GLN A 65 -8.04 5.76 -7.72
CA GLN A 65 -7.44 7.10 -7.68
C GLN A 65 -6.31 7.21 -8.71
N THR A 66 -6.10 8.40 -9.26
CA THR A 66 -4.87 8.76 -9.98
C THR A 66 -3.88 9.32 -8.97
N ASP A 67 -2.59 9.06 -9.09
CA ASP A 67 -1.62 9.54 -8.08
C ASP A 67 -1.54 11.07 -8.07
N VAL A 68 -1.37 11.69 -9.24
CA VAL A 68 -1.34 13.14 -9.42
C VAL A 68 -2.12 13.58 -10.66
N GLU A 69 -2.94 14.62 -10.54
CA GLU A 69 -3.56 15.33 -11.66
C GLU A 69 -3.08 16.77 -11.70
N LEU A 70 -2.59 17.20 -12.86
CA LEU A 70 -2.27 18.58 -13.19
C LEU A 70 -3.34 19.11 -14.15
N GLY A 71 -4.06 20.16 -13.77
CA GLY A 71 -5.14 20.74 -14.56
C GLY A 71 -4.90 22.19 -14.93
N TRP A 72 -5.32 22.58 -16.14
CA TRP A 72 -5.31 23.96 -16.62
C TRP A 72 -6.72 24.52 -16.55
N PHE A 73 -6.87 25.71 -15.97
CA PHE A 73 -8.16 26.31 -15.68
C PHE A 73 -8.28 27.74 -16.23
N SER A 74 -9.49 28.10 -16.64
CA SER A 74 -9.87 29.48 -16.97
C SER A 74 -11.28 29.74 -16.46
N GLY A 75 -11.47 30.84 -15.71
CA GLY A 75 -12.78 31.14 -15.13
C GLY A 75 -13.36 30.07 -14.19
N GLY A 76 -12.51 29.19 -13.64
CA GLY A 76 -12.91 28.06 -12.81
C GLY A 76 -13.25 26.77 -13.57
N GLU A 77 -13.31 26.82 -14.90
CA GLU A 77 -13.51 25.64 -15.74
C GLU A 77 -12.18 25.00 -16.11
N GLN A 78 -12.13 23.66 -16.07
CA GLN A 78 -10.97 22.89 -16.49
C GLN A 78 -10.93 22.80 -18.01
N LEU A 79 -9.80 23.16 -18.60
CA LEU A 79 -9.56 23.20 -20.05
C LEU A 79 -8.66 22.07 -20.55
N ALA A 80 -7.78 21.56 -19.69
CA ALA A 80 -6.91 20.43 -19.98
C ALA A 80 -6.49 19.73 -18.68
N CYS A 81 -6.09 18.47 -18.77
CA CYS A 81 -5.54 17.72 -17.65
C CYS A 81 -4.41 16.78 -18.06
N LEU A 82 -3.42 16.63 -17.19
CA LEU A 82 -2.39 15.62 -17.28
C LEU A 82 -2.49 14.72 -16.05
N LEU A 83 -2.66 13.42 -16.28
CA LEU A 83 -2.70 12.41 -15.24
C LEU A 83 -1.29 11.81 -15.10
N LEU A 84 -0.79 11.67 -13.89
CA LEU A 84 0.48 11.01 -13.63
C LEU A 84 0.23 9.80 -12.74
N GLU A 85 0.80 8.67 -13.14
CA GLU A 85 0.88 7.45 -12.35
C GLU A 85 2.34 7.20 -11.97
N SER A 86 2.58 6.99 -10.68
CA SER A 86 3.88 6.59 -10.14
C SER A 86 3.92 5.06 -9.99
N LYS A 87 5.02 4.41 -10.38
CA LYS A 87 5.23 2.97 -10.14
C LYS A 87 6.66 2.69 -9.71
N ILE A 88 6.83 2.32 -8.45
CA ILE A 88 8.18 2.03 -7.89
C ILE A 88 8.33 0.56 -7.55
N ALA A 89 7.34 -0.02 -6.88
CA ALA A 89 7.43 -1.37 -6.32
C ALA A 89 6.69 -2.41 -7.15
N ASP A 90 5.40 -2.15 -7.36
CA ASP A 90 4.44 -3.09 -7.93
C ASP A 90 4.25 -2.83 -9.42
N ASP A 91 4.04 -3.91 -10.17
CA ASP A 91 3.61 -3.82 -11.56
C ASP A 91 2.11 -3.43 -11.63
N PHE A 92 1.60 -3.19 -12.83
CA PHE A 92 0.17 -2.95 -13.02
C PHE A 92 -0.67 -4.09 -12.47
N GLN A 93 -1.70 -3.75 -11.69
CA GLN A 93 -2.79 -4.66 -11.42
C GLN A 93 -3.55 -4.94 -12.72
N THR A 94 -4.17 -6.12 -12.83
CA THR A 94 -4.98 -6.48 -13.99
C THR A 94 -6.02 -5.39 -14.28
N GLY A 95 -6.02 -4.87 -15.51
CA GLY A 95 -6.96 -3.83 -15.96
C GLY A 95 -6.57 -2.38 -15.59
N GLN A 96 -5.43 -2.15 -14.94
CA GLN A 96 -5.05 -0.81 -14.46
C GLN A 96 -4.63 0.13 -15.60
N ALA A 97 -3.89 -0.37 -16.59
CA ALA A 97 -3.50 0.41 -17.76
C ALA A 97 -4.73 0.73 -18.63
N GLU A 98 -5.62 -0.25 -18.83
CA GLU A 98 -6.86 -0.08 -19.59
C GLU A 98 -7.82 0.93 -18.92
N SER A 99 -7.84 0.93 -17.58
CA SER A 99 -8.57 1.93 -16.78
C SER A 99 -8.03 3.34 -17.04
N TYR A 100 -6.70 3.51 -17.10
CA TYR A 100 -6.09 4.80 -17.44
C TYR A 100 -6.43 5.27 -18.85
N LEU A 101 -6.35 4.37 -19.83
CA LEU A 101 -6.73 4.69 -21.21
C LEU A 101 -8.20 5.16 -21.28
N SER A 102 -9.09 4.46 -20.57
CA SER A 102 -10.51 4.80 -20.50
C SER A 102 -10.74 6.16 -19.84
N GLU A 103 -10.02 6.47 -18.76
CA GLU A 103 -10.08 7.77 -18.08
C GLU A 103 -9.60 8.90 -19.01
N VAL A 104 -8.47 8.73 -19.69
CA VAL A 104 -7.97 9.72 -20.67
C VAL A 104 -9.00 9.95 -21.77
N GLN A 105 -9.62 8.89 -22.31
CA GLN A 105 -10.68 9.01 -23.31
C GLN A 105 -11.89 9.78 -22.79
N ALA A 106 -12.34 9.51 -21.56
CA ALA A 106 -13.43 10.23 -20.94
C ALA A 106 -13.10 11.73 -20.77
N GLN A 107 -11.88 12.07 -20.37
CA GLN A 107 -11.42 13.45 -20.27
C GLN A 107 -11.31 14.12 -21.64
N LEU A 108 -10.83 13.41 -22.68
CA LEU A 108 -10.80 13.93 -24.05
C LEU A 108 -12.20 14.21 -24.60
N CYS A 109 -13.19 13.37 -24.30
CA CYS A 109 -14.59 13.64 -24.68
C CYS A 109 -15.14 14.90 -24.01
N LYS A 110 -14.71 15.19 -22.78
CA LYS A 110 -15.14 16.36 -22.01
C LYS A 110 -14.40 17.65 -22.38
N LEU A 111 -13.08 17.58 -22.52
CA LEU A 111 -12.17 18.73 -22.64
C LEU A 111 -11.79 19.02 -24.10
N GLY A 112 -11.96 18.06 -25.00
CA GLY A 112 -11.62 18.15 -26.41
C GLY A 112 -10.33 17.41 -26.79
N PRO A 113 -10.03 17.32 -28.10
CA PRO A 113 -8.89 16.57 -28.61
C PRO A 113 -7.57 17.16 -28.11
N LYS A 114 -6.62 16.28 -27.74
CA LYS A 114 -5.29 16.62 -27.20
C LYS A 114 -5.32 17.46 -25.91
N ARG A 115 -6.44 17.48 -25.18
CA ARG A 115 -6.58 18.19 -23.89
C ARG A 115 -6.45 17.29 -22.67
N ALA A 116 -6.24 15.99 -22.86
CA ALA A 116 -5.95 15.07 -21.78
C ALA A 116 -4.90 14.05 -22.20
N ALA A 117 -4.01 13.71 -21.28
CA ALA A 117 -3.01 12.65 -21.45
C ALA A 117 -2.67 12.03 -20.09
N ALA A 118 -2.05 10.85 -20.13
CA ALA A 118 -1.46 10.21 -18.96
C ALA A 118 0.04 10.00 -19.14
N VAL A 119 0.82 10.14 -18.06
CA VAL A 119 2.27 9.91 -18.03
C VAL A 119 2.57 8.88 -16.95
N LEU A 120 3.40 7.90 -17.29
CA LEU A 120 3.91 6.92 -16.35
C LEU A 120 5.28 7.39 -15.83
N VAL A 121 5.45 7.42 -14.51
CA VAL A 121 6.72 7.73 -13.85
C VAL A 121 7.21 6.52 -13.07
N ALA A 122 8.37 5.98 -13.43
CA ALA A 122 8.91 4.77 -12.80
C ALA A 122 10.45 4.70 -12.89
N PRO A 123 11.13 3.91 -12.05
CA PRO A 123 12.55 3.60 -12.26
C PRO A 123 12.79 2.97 -13.64
N ALA A 124 13.90 3.30 -14.30
CA ALA A 124 14.23 2.77 -15.62
C ALA A 124 14.27 1.23 -15.65
N GLY A 125 14.80 0.61 -14.58
CA GLY A 125 14.84 -0.84 -14.43
C GLY A 125 13.46 -1.52 -14.32
N LYS A 126 12.41 -0.75 -14.00
CA LYS A 126 11.02 -1.22 -13.93
C LYS A 126 10.24 -1.03 -15.22
N MET A 127 10.65 -0.10 -16.08
CA MET A 127 9.84 0.28 -17.25
C MET A 127 9.54 -0.90 -18.18
N ALA A 128 10.48 -1.84 -18.33
CA ALA A 128 10.28 -3.03 -19.16
C ALA A 128 9.13 -3.96 -18.68
N SER A 129 8.86 -4.03 -17.38
CA SER A 129 7.77 -4.85 -16.82
C SER A 129 6.41 -4.15 -16.85
N LEU A 130 6.38 -2.83 -17.07
CA LEU A 130 5.17 -1.99 -17.05
C LEU A 130 4.55 -1.86 -18.45
N GLN A 131 4.22 -2.99 -19.07
CA GLN A 131 3.55 -2.98 -20.37
C GLN A 131 2.13 -2.37 -20.26
N HIS A 132 1.87 -1.31 -21.01
CA HIS A 132 0.62 -0.54 -20.90
C HIS A 132 -0.11 -0.30 -22.23
N ASN A 133 0.35 -0.90 -23.34
CA ASN A 133 -0.32 -0.89 -24.65
C ASN A 133 -0.83 0.49 -25.12
N GLY A 134 -0.07 1.55 -24.88
CA GLY A 134 -0.44 2.91 -25.30
C GLY A 134 -1.39 3.67 -24.35
N ALA A 135 -1.66 3.15 -23.15
CA ALA A 135 -2.45 3.86 -22.15
C ALA A 135 -1.83 5.19 -21.65
N PHE A 136 -0.50 5.32 -21.75
CA PHE A 136 0.27 6.49 -21.36
C PHE A 136 0.93 7.11 -22.60
N ALA A 137 0.91 8.44 -22.68
CA ALA A 137 1.47 9.22 -23.78
C ALA A 137 3.00 9.36 -23.68
N ALA A 138 3.57 9.18 -22.50
CA ALA A 138 5.01 9.10 -22.29
C ALA A 138 5.34 8.27 -21.06
N ASP A 139 6.51 7.64 -21.15
CA ASP A 139 7.22 7.02 -20.05
C ASP A 139 8.33 7.98 -19.62
N VAL A 140 8.34 8.36 -18.34
CA VAL A 140 9.35 9.24 -17.76
C VAL A 140 10.06 8.48 -16.66
N THR A 141 11.36 8.29 -16.81
CA THR A 141 12.13 7.56 -15.80
C THR A 141 12.52 8.47 -14.63
N ILE A 142 12.61 7.91 -13.43
CA ILE A 142 13.15 8.64 -12.26
C ILE A 142 14.58 9.12 -12.55
N GLU A 143 15.36 8.34 -13.29
CA GLU A 143 16.72 8.68 -13.70
C GLU A 143 16.77 9.89 -14.65
N GLU A 144 15.79 10.06 -15.54
CA GLU A 144 15.68 11.27 -16.37
C GLU A 144 15.33 12.50 -15.54
N ILE A 145 14.48 12.34 -14.52
CA ILE A 145 14.18 13.42 -13.57
C ILE A 145 15.47 13.80 -12.81
N ILE A 146 16.23 12.83 -12.31
CA ILE A 146 17.51 13.07 -11.64
C ILE A 146 18.44 13.86 -12.56
N ALA A 147 18.65 13.41 -13.80
CA ALA A 147 19.54 14.07 -14.75
C ALA A 147 19.10 15.52 -15.04
N PHE A 148 17.78 15.78 -15.12
CA PHE A 148 17.26 17.15 -15.23
C PHE A 148 17.62 18.00 -14.01
N LEU A 149 17.39 17.49 -12.80
CA LEU A 149 17.70 18.24 -11.58
C LEU A 149 19.20 18.46 -11.38
N GLU A 150 20.04 17.48 -11.75
CA GLU A 150 21.50 17.60 -11.74
C GLU A 150 21.96 18.70 -12.69
N SER A 151 21.45 18.73 -13.93
CA SER A 151 21.80 19.79 -14.88
C SER A 151 21.41 21.18 -14.37
N ARG A 152 20.27 21.29 -13.68
CA ARG A 152 19.82 22.54 -13.06
C ARG A 152 20.66 22.90 -11.84
N LEU A 153 21.15 21.91 -11.10
CA LEU A 153 22.01 22.11 -9.94
C LEU A 153 23.38 22.66 -10.36
N ASP A 154 23.93 22.18 -11.47
CA ASP A 154 25.22 22.63 -12.01
C ASP A 154 25.21 24.12 -12.40
N ASP A 155 24.06 24.64 -12.82
CA ASP A 155 23.87 26.05 -13.20
C ASP A 155 23.60 26.98 -12.00
N LEU A 156 23.47 26.44 -10.78
CA LEU A 156 23.12 27.21 -9.58
C LEU A 156 24.33 27.46 -8.68
N GLU A 157 24.41 28.70 -8.16
CA GLU A 157 25.31 29.01 -7.05
C GLU A 157 24.89 28.30 -5.76
N GLU A 158 25.84 28.12 -4.85
CA GLU A 158 25.57 27.50 -3.56
C GLU A 158 24.56 28.32 -2.74
N GLY A 159 23.43 27.71 -2.41
CA GLY A 159 22.30 28.40 -1.79
C GLY A 159 21.24 27.46 -1.26
N GLU A 160 20.10 28.02 -0.83
CA GLU A 160 18.98 27.22 -0.34
C GLU A 160 18.37 26.34 -1.44
N LEU A 161 18.23 26.87 -2.66
CA LEU A 161 17.71 26.13 -3.80
C LEU A 161 18.62 24.96 -4.20
N SER A 162 19.95 25.19 -4.27
CA SER A 162 20.90 24.12 -4.62
C SER A 162 20.84 22.98 -3.59
N ARG A 163 20.81 23.30 -2.28
CA ARG A 163 20.64 22.29 -1.22
C ARG A 163 19.33 21.52 -1.32
N ARG A 164 18.22 22.18 -1.68
CA ARG A 164 16.93 21.50 -1.88
C ARG A 164 16.97 20.54 -3.07
N LEU A 165 17.56 20.96 -4.19
CA LEU A 165 17.72 20.09 -5.35
C LEU A 165 18.59 18.87 -5.02
N SER A 166 19.70 19.05 -4.29
CA SER A 166 20.53 17.94 -3.84
C SER A 166 19.73 16.93 -3.00
N VAL A 167 18.96 17.38 -2.01
CA VAL A 167 18.13 16.49 -1.18
C VAL A 167 17.07 15.76 -2.01
N ARG A 168 16.48 16.42 -3.01
CA ARG A 168 15.50 15.78 -3.91
C ARG A 168 16.15 14.75 -4.82
N ILE A 169 17.35 15.02 -5.34
CA ILE A 169 18.12 14.07 -6.12
C ILE A 169 18.40 12.82 -5.27
N GLU A 170 18.89 12.98 -4.03
CA GLU A 170 19.15 11.85 -3.13
C GLU A 170 17.89 11.01 -2.84
N LEU A 171 16.73 11.66 -2.67
CA LEU A 171 15.44 10.98 -2.52
C LEU A 171 15.13 10.14 -3.76
N LEU A 172 15.24 10.72 -4.96
CA LEU A 172 14.94 10.04 -6.22
C LEU A 172 15.93 8.90 -6.49
N GLU A 173 17.21 9.07 -6.18
CA GLU A 173 18.22 7.99 -6.29
C GLU A 173 17.85 6.79 -5.43
N ALA A 174 17.41 7.04 -4.20
CA ALA A 174 16.92 5.97 -3.33
C ALA A 174 15.66 5.33 -3.90
N LEU A 175 14.71 6.10 -4.44
CA LEU A 175 13.52 5.54 -5.09
C LEU A 175 13.85 4.70 -6.33
N ALA A 176 14.89 5.05 -7.08
CA ALA A 176 15.41 4.29 -8.22
C ALA A 176 16.22 3.04 -7.82
N GLY A 177 16.46 2.82 -6.52
CA GLY A 177 17.26 1.69 -6.03
C GLY A 177 18.77 1.85 -6.24
N LYS A 178 19.25 3.05 -6.61
CA LYS A 178 20.68 3.38 -6.55
C LYS A 178 21.07 3.54 -5.09
N ARG A 179 22.27 3.10 -4.70
CA ARG A 179 22.81 3.38 -3.37
C ARG A 179 22.98 4.89 -3.27
N ALA A 180 22.10 5.58 -2.54
CA ALA A 180 22.37 6.95 -2.12
C ALA A 180 23.72 6.92 -1.39
N SER A 181 24.67 7.73 -1.82
CA SER A 181 26.03 7.72 -1.28
C SER A 181 26.07 8.07 0.22
N SER A 182 24.97 8.59 0.81
CA SER A 182 24.91 8.86 2.25
C SER A 182 23.52 9.08 2.89
N GLY A 183 22.42 9.28 2.14
CA GLY A 183 21.17 9.84 2.68
C GLY A 183 19.97 8.89 2.88
N TRP A 184 19.52 8.19 1.83
CA TRP A 184 18.25 7.47 1.81
C TRP A 184 18.39 6.01 1.38
N VAL A 185 17.64 5.11 2.00
CA VAL A 185 17.62 3.69 1.62
C VAL A 185 16.24 3.35 1.05
N ALA A 186 16.21 2.94 -0.21
CA ALA A 186 15.07 2.33 -0.85
C ALA A 186 14.52 1.20 0.03
N SER A 187 13.28 1.31 0.48
CA SER A 187 12.61 0.24 1.24
C SER A 187 11.34 -0.16 0.50
N THR A 188 11.52 -0.60 -0.75
CA THR A 188 10.65 -1.61 -1.33
C THR A 188 11.19 -2.95 -0.88
N VAL A 189 10.72 -3.42 0.28
CA VAL A 189 11.14 -4.73 0.78
C VAL A 189 10.50 -5.80 -0.11
N ALA A 190 11.15 -6.14 -1.23
CA ALA A 190 10.78 -7.27 -2.09
C ALA A 190 10.55 -8.52 -1.22
N GLU A 191 11.39 -8.68 -0.20
CA GLU A 191 11.31 -9.74 0.81
C GLU A 191 9.98 -9.76 1.61
N LYS A 192 9.27 -8.63 1.74
CA LYS A 192 7.94 -8.55 2.41
C LYS A 192 6.80 -8.87 1.47
N LYS A 193 6.91 -8.50 0.20
CA LYS A 193 5.95 -8.94 -0.82
C LYS A 193 6.04 -10.45 -0.97
N ASP A 194 7.27 -10.98 -1.00
CA ASP A 194 7.55 -12.41 -0.95
C ASP A 194 7.01 -13.04 0.32
N PHE A 195 7.19 -12.41 1.49
CA PHE A 195 6.62 -12.90 2.75
C PHE A 195 5.09 -12.98 2.71
N ALA A 196 4.42 -11.94 2.22
CA ALA A 196 2.96 -11.90 2.16
C ALA A 196 2.41 -12.97 1.20
N ILE A 197 3.03 -13.12 0.02
CA ILE A 197 2.65 -14.12 -0.99
C ILE A 197 2.90 -15.53 -0.44
N ALA A 198 4.10 -15.79 0.10
CA ALA A 198 4.45 -17.10 0.67
C ALA A 198 3.57 -17.45 1.88
N TYR A 199 3.25 -16.47 2.73
CA TYR A 199 2.29 -16.64 3.82
C TYR A 199 0.91 -17.00 3.29
N GLU A 200 0.38 -16.31 2.28
CA GLU A 200 -0.94 -16.58 1.72
C GLU A 200 -1.01 -17.97 1.06
N GLN A 201 0.06 -18.38 0.35
CA GLN A 201 0.18 -19.72 -0.22
C GLN A 201 0.15 -20.80 0.86
N LEU A 202 0.95 -20.65 1.92
CA LEU A 202 0.98 -21.61 3.03
C LEU A 202 -0.35 -21.60 3.80
N ALA A 203 -0.95 -20.43 4.02
CA ALA A 203 -2.26 -20.30 4.65
C ALA A 203 -3.36 -21.02 3.86
N SER A 204 -3.36 -20.90 2.53
CA SER A 204 -4.32 -21.58 1.66
C SER A 204 -4.17 -23.10 1.70
N ALA A 205 -2.95 -23.61 1.89
CA ALA A 205 -2.70 -25.03 2.06
C ALA A 205 -3.18 -25.58 3.42
N ILE A 206 -3.05 -24.81 4.49
CA ILE A 206 -3.37 -25.25 5.86
C ILE A 206 -4.85 -24.95 6.23
N LEU A 207 -5.42 -23.86 5.73
CA LEU A 207 -6.80 -23.41 5.97
C LEU A 207 -7.54 -23.17 4.64
N PRO A 208 -7.91 -24.22 3.89
CA PRO A 208 -8.57 -24.04 2.59
C PRO A 208 -9.95 -23.36 2.70
N ASP A 209 -10.60 -23.44 3.87
CA ASP A 209 -11.92 -22.84 4.12
C ASP A 209 -11.86 -21.35 4.52
N ALA A 210 -10.66 -20.76 4.60
CA ALA A 210 -10.49 -19.37 5.01
C ALA A 210 -9.54 -18.66 4.04
N ARG A 211 -9.89 -17.43 3.65
CA ARG A 211 -9.06 -16.61 2.76
C ARG A 211 -8.34 -15.54 3.55
N VAL A 212 -7.04 -15.37 3.34
CA VAL A 212 -6.31 -14.22 3.89
C VAL A 212 -6.77 -12.96 3.15
N ARG A 213 -7.26 -11.96 3.89
CA ARG A 213 -7.62 -10.66 3.31
C ARG A 213 -6.33 -9.99 2.78
N PRO A 214 -6.33 -9.48 1.54
CA PRO A 214 -5.22 -8.68 1.04
C PRO A 214 -4.95 -7.51 1.99
N SER A 215 -3.75 -7.45 2.56
CA SER A 215 -3.34 -6.35 3.43
C SER A 215 -2.78 -5.22 2.57
N THR A 216 -3.04 -3.97 2.95
CA THR A 216 -2.13 -2.89 2.57
C THR A 216 -0.78 -3.19 3.23
N ASN A 217 0.29 -3.32 2.44
CA ASN A 217 1.63 -3.73 2.89
C ASN A 217 2.35 -2.60 3.66
N GLY A 218 1.64 -1.92 4.57
CA GLY A 218 2.22 -0.92 5.44
C GLY A 218 3.28 -1.53 6.37
N PRO A 219 4.34 -0.80 6.72
CA PRO A 219 5.44 -1.32 7.53
C PRO A 219 5.07 -1.76 8.95
N GLN A 220 3.85 -1.45 9.40
CA GLN A 220 3.30 -1.83 10.70
C GLN A 220 2.21 -2.93 10.62
N ALA A 221 1.98 -3.55 9.46
CA ALA A 221 0.97 -4.60 9.27
C ALA A 221 1.40 -5.92 9.97
N ILE A 222 1.31 -5.94 11.29
CA ILE A 222 1.64 -7.08 12.17
C ILE A 222 0.43 -7.99 12.40
N THR A 223 -0.57 -7.97 11.51
CA THR A 223 -1.77 -8.79 11.67
C THR A 223 -2.27 -9.24 10.30
N ARG A 224 -2.58 -10.52 10.19
CA ARG A 224 -3.27 -11.11 9.04
C ARG A 224 -4.71 -11.39 9.42
N ILE A 225 -5.64 -10.90 8.61
CA ILE A 225 -7.08 -11.08 8.83
C ILE A 225 -7.57 -12.15 7.87
N PHE A 226 -8.42 -13.05 8.34
CA PHE A 226 -9.04 -14.08 7.53
C PHE A 226 -10.51 -13.77 7.28
N GLU A 227 -10.99 -14.15 6.10
CA GLU A 227 -12.35 -14.00 5.60
C GLU A 227 -12.89 -15.32 5.05
N GLY A 228 -14.15 -15.31 4.61
CA GLY A 228 -14.81 -16.49 4.02
C GLY A 228 -15.34 -17.49 5.04
N MET A 229 -15.19 -17.20 6.33
CA MET A 229 -15.68 -18.08 7.39
C MET A 229 -17.07 -17.63 7.83
N ASN A 230 -18.10 -18.34 7.39
CA ASN A 230 -19.45 -18.20 7.93
C ASN A 230 -19.77 -19.41 8.82
N ILE A 231 -20.12 -19.16 10.08
CA ILE A 231 -20.58 -20.18 11.01
C ILE A 231 -22.02 -19.79 11.38
N PRO A 232 -23.05 -20.49 10.83
CA PRO A 232 -24.44 -20.03 10.92
C PRO A 232 -24.97 -19.76 12.33
N ALA A 233 -24.45 -20.45 13.34
CA ALA A 233 -24.86 -20.29 14.72
C ALA A 233 -24.20 -19.10 15.43
N LEU A 234 -23.22 -18.42 14.81
CA LEU A 234 -22.44 -17.36 15.45
C LEU A 234 -22.69 -15.99 14.81
N PRO A 235 -22.71 -14.90 15.60
CA PRO A 235 -22.71 -13.55 15.07
C PRO A 235 -21.40 -13.26 14.35
N GLY A 236 -21.40 -12.22 13.50
CA GLY A 236 -20.24 -11.85 12.68
C GLY A 236 -18.93 -11.82 13.46
N MET A 237 -17.98 -12.67 13.08
CA MET A 237 -16.70 -12.83 13.76
C MET A 237 -15.52 -12.38 12.89
N ARG A 238 -14.38 -12.10 13.52
CA ARG A 238 -13.12 -11.77 12.84
C ARG A 238 -12.02 -12.70 13.31
N LEU A 239 -11.47 -13.52 12.41
CA LEU A 239 -10.28 -14.33 12.69
C LEU A 239 -9.02 -13.55 12.30
N ARG A 240 -8.02 -13.57 13.18
CA ARG A 240 -6.77 -12.84 13.02
C ARG A 240 -5.59 -13.68 13.47
N HIS A 241 -4.47 -13.55 12.78
CA HIS A 241 -3.17 -14.03 13.24
C HIS A 241 -2.25 -12.82 13.46
N GLU A 242 -1.82 -12.61 14.70
CA GLU A 242 -0.95 -11.50 15.10
C GLU A 242 0.51 -11.91 15.04
N PHE A 243 1.33 -11.06 14.44
CA PHE A 243 2.77 -11.20 14.33
C PHE A 243 3.48 -10.46 15.44
N GLY A 244 4.69 -10.92 15.76
CA GLY A 244 5.50 -10.43 16.86
C GLY A 244 6.85 -9.98 16.34
N ASN A 245 6.94 -8.74 15.85
CA ASN A 245 8.24 -8.15 15.49
C ASN A 245 9.13 -8.07 16.75
N GLN A 246 10.09 -9.00 16.87
CA GLN A 246 10.95 -9.22 18.04
C GLN A 246 10.23 -9.64 19.34
N VAL A 247 8.93 -9.93 19.30
CA VAL A 247 8.18 -10.44 20.45
C VAL A 247 8.09 -11.95 20.31
N ALA A 248 8.59 -12.73 21.28
CA ALA A 248 8.67 -14.18 21.15
C ALA A 248 7.32 -14.90 21.00
N TRP A 249 6.23 -14.32 21.52
CA TRP A 249 4.91 -14.92 21.53
C TRP A 249 3.82 -13.93 21.19
N LYS A 250 2.86 -14.37 20.39
CA LYS A 250 1.66 -13.62 19.99
C LYS A 250 0.45 -14.55 19.99
N TYR A 251 -0.60 -14.16 19.27
CA TYR A 251 -1.87 -14.85 19.31
C TYR A 251 -2.49 -14.97 17.92
N THR A 252 -3.15 -16.09 17.69
CA THR A 252 -4.27 -16.16 16.76
C THR A 252 -5.56 -15.99 17.56
N ASN A 253 -6.51 -15.23 17.03
CA ASN A 253 -7.71 -14.88 17.77
C ASN A 253 -8.97 -14.78 16.89
N VAL A 254 -10.08 -15.27 17.44
CA VAL A 254 -11.43 -15.02 16.96
C VAL A 254 -12.05 -13.94 17.82
N GLN A 255 -12.41 -12.83 17.20
CA GLN A 255 -13.05 -11.69 17.85
C GLN A 255 -14.54 -11.65 17.51
N PHE A 256 -15.36 -11.49 18.55
CA PHE A 256 -16.78 -11.20 18.47
C PHE A 256 -16.99 -9.71 18.81
N PRO A 257 -17.23 -8.84 17.82
CA PRO A 257 -17.41 -7.41 18.03
C PRO A 257 -18.62 -7.10 18.92
N HIS A 258 -18.51 -6.02 19.72
CA HIS A 258 -19.58 -5.56 20.63
C HIS A 258 -19.98 -6.61 21.67
N ARG A 259 -19.03 -7.45 22.10
CA ARG A 259 -19.24 -8.50 23.10
C ARG A 259 -18.25 -8.47 24.28
N ALA A 260 -17.56 -7.36 24.48
CA ALA A 260 -16.57 -7.25 25.57
C ALA A 260 -17.17 -7.52 26.97
N SER A 261 -18.45 -7.20 27.20
CA SER A 261 -19.14 -7.46 28.47
C SER A 261 -19.32 -8.95 28.79
N GLN A 262 -19.28 -9.83 27.79
CA GLN A 262 -19.48 -11.28 27.94
C GLN A 262 -18.18 -12.04 28.26
N VAL A 263 -17.03 -11.34 28.37
CA VAL A 263 -15.73 -11.98 28.64
C VAL A 263 -15.74 -12.78 29.94
N GLU A 264 -16.30 -12.22 31.02
CA GLU A 264 -16.30 -12.89 32.32
C GLU A 264 -17.26 -14.09 32.36
N VAL A 265 -18.37 -14.00 31.62
CA VAL A 265 -19.33 -15.10 31.44
C VAL A 265 -18.65 -16.28 30.73
N VAL A 266 -17.96 -16.01 29.62
CA VAL A 266 -17.23 -17.06 28.88
C VAL A 266 -16.08 -17.61 29.72
N ARG A 267 -15.35 -16.76 30.45
CA ARG A 267 -14.23 -17.15 31.32
C ARG A 267 -14.66 -18.09 32.46
N SER A 268 -15.79 -17.80 33.09
CA SER A 268 -16.35 -18.58 34.19
C SER A 268 -17.06 -19.86 33.73
N SER A 269 -17.34 -20.00 32.44
CA SER A 269 -18.01 -21.17 31.88
C SER A 269 -17.08 -22.39 31.82
N ALA A 270 -17.67 -23.58 31.65
CA ALA A 270 -16.91 -24.81 31.41
C ALA A 270 -16.31 -24.89 30.00
N LEU A 271 -16.68 -23.97 29.09
CA LEU A 271 -16.34 -24.03 27.66
C LEU A 271 -14.84 -24.15 27.40
N LEU A 272 -14.02 -23.38 28.13
CA LEU A 272 -12.56 -23.33 27.92
C LEU A 272 -11.79 -24.36 28.76
N ARG A 273 -12.48 -25.12 29.63
CA ARG A 273 -11.83 -26.04 30.57
C ARG A 273 -11.11 -27.16 29.82
N GLY A 274 -9.82 -27.33 30.11
CA GLY A 274 -8.98 -28.35 29.47
C GLY A 274 -8.55 -28.00 28.05
N THR A 275 -8.82 -26.79 27.58
CA THR A 275 -8.36 -26.28 26.28
C THR A 275 -7.14 -25.36 26.45
N PRO A 276 -6.29 -25.19 25.42
CA PRO A 276 -5.21 -24.21 25.45
C PRO A 276 -5.69 -22.77 25.19
N TYR A 277 -6.99 -22.54 25.04
CA TYR A 277 -7.56 -21.26 24.63
C TYR A 277 -7.80 -20.33 25.81
N GLN A 278 -7.66 -19.04 25.56
CA GLN A 278 -7.90 -17.97 26.52
C GLN A 278 -9.01 -17.06 26.04
N VAL A 279 -9.68 -16.40 26.98
CA VAL A 279 -10.64 -15.33 26.68
C VAL A 279 -10.25 -14.02 27.34
N GLU A 280 -10.22 -12.96 26.54
CA GLU A 280 -9.95 -11.59 26.99
C GLU A 280 -10.79 -10.57 26.22
N ALA A 281 -10.89 -9.36 26.79
CA ALA A 281 -11.42 -8.21 26.08
C ALA A 281 -10.36 -7.62 25.14
N ALA A 282 -10.75 -7.33 23.90
CA ALA A 282 -9.95 -6.60 22.93
C ALA A 282 -10.75 -5.36 22.48
N GLY A 283 -10.58 -4.26 23.20
CA GLY A 283 -11.44 -3.08 23.06
C GLY A 283 -12.90 -3.43 23.34
N GLN A 284 -13.79 -3.19 22.36
CA GLN A 284 -15.22 -3.50 22.44
C GLN A 284 -15.56 -4.96 22.05
N SER A 285 -14.56 -5.80 21.81
CA SER A 285 -14.77 -7.19 21.35
C SER A 285 -14.40 -8.21 22.42
N LEU A 286 -15.11 -9.35 22.42
CA LEU A 286 -14.65 -10.56 23.09
C LEU A 286 -13.66 -11.28 22.19
N SER A 287 -12.50 -11.69 22.72
CA SER A 287 -11.47 -12.40 21.97
C SER A 287 -11.23 -13.77 22.59
N ILE A 288 -11.50 -14.83 21.82
CA ILE A 288 -11.04 -16.18 22.13
C ILE A 288 -9.76 -16.41 21.33
N ARG A 289 -8.67 -16.79 22.02
CA ARG A 289 -7.33 -16.79 21.43
C ARG A 289 -6.49 -17.99 21.82
N ALA A 290 -5.59 -18.37 20.91
CA ALA A 290 -4.54 -19.35 21.12
C ALA A 290 -3.18 -18.68 21.02
N ARG A 291 -2.23 -19.08 21.87
CA ARG A 291 -0.85 -18.57 21.83
C ARG A 291 -0.11 -19.14 20.63
N THR A 292 0.58 -18.27 19.89
CA THR A 292 1.39 -18.63 18.73
C THR A 292 2.82 -18.08 18.85
N PRO A 293 3.81 -18.69 18.19
CA PRO A 293 5.14 -18.09 18.09
C PRO A 293 5.05 -16.70 17.44
N GLY A 294 5.84 -15.75 17.93
CA GLY A 294 5.92 -14.44 17.31
C GLY A 294 6.70 -14.47 16.00
N VAL A 295 5.98 -14.19 14.92
CA VAL A 295 6.53 -14.09 13.56
C VAL A 295 7.12 -12.70 13.35
N ASN A 296 8.32 -12.63 12.78
CA ASN A 296 8.89 -11.36 12.33
C ASN A 296 8.73 -11.19 10.81
N PRO A 297 7.74 -10.40 10.34
CA PRO A 297 7.52 -10.19 8.91
C PRO A 297 8.59 -9.29 8.25
N MET A 298 9.61 -8.85 9.00
CA MET A 298 10.77 -8.13 8.47
C MET A 298 11.92 -9.05 8.04
N ARG A 299 11.84 -10.36 8.33
CA ARG A 299 12.85 -11.36 7.96
C ARG A 299 12.41 -12.17 6.74
N PRO A 300 13.35 -12.81 6.02
CA PRO A 300 13.01 -13.73 4.93
C PRO A 300 12.01 -14.81 5.39
N PHE A 301 11.03 -15.12 4.54
CA PHE A 301 9.95 -16.06 4.89
C PHE A 301 10.49 -17.43 5.33
N GLU A 302 11.49 -17.96 4.63
CA GLU A 302 12.06 -19.27 4.95
C GLU A 302 12.69 -19.34 6.36
N GLU A 303 13.18 -18.22 6.91
CA GLU A 303 13.71 -18.17 8.28
C GLU A 303 12.61 -18.15 9.34
N GLU A 304 11.39 -17.75 8.97
CA GLU A 304 10.24 -17.64 9.87
C GLU A 304 9.15 -18.68 9.56
N ARG A 305 9.37 -19.53 8.55
CA ARG A 305 8.41 -20.50 8.02
C ARG A 305 7.82 -21.40 9.09
N ASP A 306 8.65 -22.01 9.92
CA ASP A 306 8.20 -22.90 11.00
C ASP A 306 7.27 -22.20 11.99
N LYS A 307 7.55 -20.93 12.29
CA LYS A 307 6.70 -20.11 13.19
C LYS A 307 5.39 -19.75 12.52
N VAL A 308 5.43 -19.40 11.23
CA VAL A 308 4.24 -19.13 10.42
C VAL A 308 3.36 -20.37 10.36
N GLU A 309 3.92 -21.52 10.05
CA GLU A 309 3.23 -22.81 9.98
C GLU A 309 2.58 -23.15 11.32
N ALA A 310 3.32 -23.07 12.43
CA ALA A 310 2.77 -23.29 13.77
C ALA A 310 1.61 -22.33 14.10
N GLY A 311 1.74 -21.06 13.70
CA GLY A 311 0.67 -20.07 13.87
C GLY A 311 -0.57 -20.35 13.02
N LEU A 312 -0.39 -20.83 11.79
CA LEU A 312 -1.48 -21.24 10.90
C LEU A 312 -2.17 -22.51 11.40
N ILE A 313 -1.41 -23.51 11.86
CA ILE A 313 -1.97 -24.71 12.49
C ILE A 313 -2.83 -24.33 13.71
N ALA A 314 -2.31 -23.48 14.59
CA ALA A 314 -3.09 -22.99 15.73
C ALA A 314 -4.35 -22.21 15.29
N THR A 315 -4.26 -21.46 14.19
CA THR A 315 -5.39 -20.72 13.61
C THR A 315 -6.47 -21.67 13.10
N ARG A 316 -6.07 -22.75 12.42
CA ARG A 316 -6.95 -23.82 11.93
C ARG A 316 -7.65 -24.53 13.09
N ASP A 317 -6.89 -24.92 14.09
CA ASP A 317 -7.39 -25.68 15.23
C ASP A 317 -8.34 -24.85 16.09
N LEU A 318 -8.03 -23.55 16.26
CA LEU A 318 -8.93 -22.60 16.89
C LEU A 318 -10.25 -22.47 16.12
N LEU A 319 -10.19 -22.29 14.79
CA LEU A 319 -11.39 -22.18 13.96
C LEU A 319 -12.25 -23.46 14.01
N ALA A 320 -11.61 -24.64 13.94
CA ALA A 320 -12.30 -25.93 14.06
C ALA A 320 -12.97 -26.08 15.42
N TRP A 321 -12.30 -25.68 16.50
CA TRP A 321 -12.88 -25.70 17.83
C TRP A 321 -14.06 -24.73 17.97
N ILE A 322 -13.96 -23.52 17.41
CA ILE A 322 -15.07 -22.55 17.38
C ILE A 322 -16.28 -23.13 16.64
N ARG A 323 -16.08 -23.82 15.50
CA ARG A 323 -17.15 -24.51 14.76
C ARG A 323 -17.80 -25.60 15.60
N ALA A 324 -17.01 -26.45 16.25
CA ALA A 324 -17.51 -27.55 17.08
C ALA A 324 -18.30 -27.06 18.30
N ASN A 325 -18.00 -25.87 18.81
CA ASN A 325 -18.63 -25.30 20.00
C ASN A 325 -19.56 -24.12 19.69
N ALA A 326 -19.94 -23.94 18.41
CA ALA A 326 -20.64 -22.74 17.95
C ALA A 326 -21.94 -22.46 18.72
N ALA A 327 -22.75 -23.49 18.98
CA ALA A 327 -24.02 -23.33 19.70
C ALA A 327 -23.83 -22.86 21.15
N GLU A 328 -22.83 -23.40 21.85
CA GLU A 328 -22.55 -23.01 23.23
C GLU A 328 -21.93 -21.62 23.31
N ILE A 329 -21.04 -21.28 22.37
CA ILE A 329 -20.49 -19.93 22.25
C ILE A 329 -21.63 -18.93 22.01
N ALA A 330 -22.53 -19.19 21.06
CA ALA A 330 -23.70 -18.36 20.79
C ALA A 330 -24.54 -18.13 22.05
N ARG A 331 -24.85 -19.20 22.77
CA ARG A 331 -25.59 -19.15 24.04
C ARG A 331 -24.92 -18.24 25.07
N LEU A 332 -23.58 -18.27 25.18
CA LEU A 332 -22.85 -17.46 26.15
C LEU A 332 -22.72 -15.99 25.73
N ILE A 333 -22.72 -15.68 24.43
CA ILE A 333 -22.51 -14.31 23.92
C ILE A 333 -23.79 -13.58 23.51
N GLU A 334 -24.92 -14.27 23.40
CA GLU A 334 -26.23 -13.67 23.06
C GLU A 334 -27.16 -13.46 24.26
N ASN A 335 -27.00 -14.23 25.34
CA ASN A 335 -27.98 -14.24 26.44
C ASN A 335 -27.83 -13.14 27.50
N HIS A 336 -27.02 -12.09 27.28
CA HIS A 336 -26.83 -11.00 28.25
C HIS A 336 -26.60 -9.65 27.60
#